data_AF-A0A0R2B395-F1
#
_entry.id   AF-A0A0R2B395-F1
#
_cell.length_a   1.000
_cell.length_b   1.000
_cell.length_c   1.000
_cell.angle_alpha   90.00
_cell.angle_beta   90.00
_cell.angle_gamma   90.00
#
_symmetry.space_group_name_H-M   'P 1'
#
loop_
_entity.id
_entity.type
_entity.pdbx_description
1 polymer ?
#
loop_
_entity_poly.entity_id
_entity_poly.type
_entity_poly.pdbx_seq_one_letter_code
_entity_poly.pdbx_strand_id
1 'polypeptide(L)'
;MNLLNKKKNVIVLVIVSLIMIVLLGEDQLTIVKETELVREVLAQKFPSEAEKRQRIALWVVQHFEGPEPIKTIEVGKFESYGFLGTGGRGVSVRINKKEYNTMSLQLVKDSPNGGFGIHKANEFHFEKQNDKNLKGVEVKLWRSDNG
;
A
#
# COMPACT_ATOMS: atom_id res chain seq x y z
N MET A 1 0.98 -36.25 14.50
CA MET A 1 0.77 -35.86 13.08
C MET A 1 0.02 -34.52 13.08
N ASN A 2 0.70 -33.45 12.68
CA ASN A 2 0.45 -32.06 13.08
C ASN A 2 -0.92 -31.49 12.67
N LEU A 3 -1.63 -30.82 13.60
CA LEU A 3 -2.85 -30.03 13.36
C LEU A 3 -2.69 -28.97 12.23
N LEU A 4 -1.45 -28.53 11.98
CA LEU A 4 -1.09 -27.62 10.88
C LEU A 4 -1.34 -28.22 9.49
N ASN A 5 -1.16 -29.54 9.31
CA ASN A 5 -1.49 -30.21 8.05
C ASN A 5 -3.00 -30.35 7.86
N LYS A 6 -3.77 -30.56 8.94
CA LYS A 6 -5.24 -30.55 8.87
C LYS A 6 -5.77 -29.19 8.40
N LYS A 7 -5.27 -28.08 8.96
CA LYS A 7 -5.71 -26.71 8.56
C LYS A 7 -5.38 -26.39 7.09
N LYS A 8 -4.16 -26.72 6.63
CA LYS A 8 -3.77 -26.54 5.22
C LYS A 8 -4.61 -27.40 4.27
N ASN A 9 -4.89 -28.65 4.64
CA ASN A 9 -5.72 -29.55 3.85
C ASN A 9 -7.18 -29.09 3.78
N VAL A 10 -7.73 -28.51 4.85
CA VAL A 10 -9.08 -27.93 4.86
C VAL A 10 -9.17 -26.73 3.92
N ILE A 11 -8.17 -25.84 3.93
CA ILE A 11 -8.14 -24.69 3.02
C ILE A 11 -8.08 -25.16 1.56
N VAL A 12 -7.23 -26.14 1.25
CA VAL A 12 -7.14 -26.72 -0.10
C VAL A 12 -8.45 -27.38 -0.51
N LEU A 13 -9.12 -28.10 0.41
CA LEU A 13 -10.40 -28.76 0.14
C LEU A 13 -11.51 -27.74 -0.16
N VAL A 14 -11.55 -26.63 0.57
CA VAL A 14 -12.52 -25.53 0.35
C VAL A 14 -12.29 -24.87 -1.00
N ILE A 15 -11.03 -24.63 -1.39
CA ILE A 15 -10.69 -24.06 -2.69
C ILE A 15 -11.09 -25.02 -3.82
N VAL A 16 -10.79 -26.31 -3.69
CA VAL A 16 -11.15 -27.32 -4.70
C VAL A 16 -12.67 -27.49 -4.81
N SER A 17 -13.41 -27.47 -3.70
CA SER A 17 -14.88 -27.51 -3.73
C SER A 17 -15.48 -26.28 -4.38
N LEU A 18 -14.93 -25.09 -4.11
CA LEU A 18 -15.36 -23.84 -4.77
C LEU A 18 -15.12 -23.92 -6.29
N ILE A 19 -13.98 -24.44 -6.73
CA ILE A 19 -13.67 -24.64 -8.16
C ILE A 19 -14.61 -25.67 -8.81
N MET A 20 -14.95 -26.77 -8.11
CA MET A 20 -15.90 -27.76 -8.63
C MET A 20 -17.33 -27.21 -8.76
N ILE A 21 -17.77 -26.38 -7.83
CA ILE A 21 -19.07 -25.68 -7.92
C ILE A 21 -19.09 -24.75 -9.14
N VAL A 22 -17.97 -24.07 -9.42
CA VAL A 22 -17.80 -23.19 -10.59
C VAL A 22 -17.84 -23.95 -11.93
N LEU A 23 -17.35 -25.19 -11.98
CA LEU A 23 -17.27 -25.97 -13.23
C LEU A 23 -18.55 -26.76 -13.55
N LEU A 24 -19.46 -26.97 -12.60
CA LEU A 24 -20.64 -27.84 -12.74
C LEU A 24 -21.99 -27.10 -12.79
N GLY A 25 -22.04 -25.76 -12.70
CA GLY A 25 -23.29 -24.98 -12.64
C GLY A 25 -23.61 -24.19 -13.92
N GLU A 26 -24.88 -24.24 -14.35
CA GLU A 26 -25.44 -23.69 -15.61
C GLU A 26 -25.40 -22.16 -15.79
N ASP A 27 -24.92 -21.36 -14.83
CA ASP A 27 -24.93 -19.90 -14.94
C ASP A 27 -23.54 -19.27 -14.70
N GLN A 28 -22.73 -19.23 -15.75
CA GLN A 28 -21.44 -18.55 -15.75
C GLN A 28 -21.54 -17.07 -15.35
N LEU A 29 -22.67 -16.41 -15.64
CA LEU A 29 -22.92 -15.00 -15.31
C LEU A 29 -22.99 -14.73 -13.79
N THR A 30 -23.58 -15.64 -13.02
CA THR A 30 -23.67 -15.51 -11.56
C THR A 30 -22.31 -15.74 -10.90
N ILE A 31 -21.55 -16.71 -11.42
CA ILE A 31 -20.18 -16.99 -10.98
C ILE A 31 -19.24 -15.80 -11.27
N VAL A 32 -19.35 -15.18 -12.44
CA VAL A 32 -18.54 -14.00 -12.79
C VAL A 32 -18.85 -12.84 -11.83
N LYS A 33 -20.12 -12.59 -11.51
CA LYS A 33 -20.50 -11.55 -10.54
C LYS A 33 -20.02 -11.83 -9.11
N GLU A 34 -20.16 -13.08 -8.64
CA GLU A 34 -19.66 -13.46 -7.31
C GLU A 34 -18.14 -13.38 -7.23
N THR A 35 -17.43 -13.78 -8.28
CA THR A 35 -15.96 -13.67 -8.34
C THR A 35 -15.49 -12.22 -8.41
N GLU A 36 -16.20 -11.33 -9.10
CA GLU A 36 -15.94 -9.88 -9.06
C GLU A 36 -16.14 -9.32 -7.65
N LEU A 37 -17.26 -9.62 -6.99
CA LEU A 37 -17.53 -9.18 -5.61
C LEU A 37 -16.47 -9.71 -4.63
N VAL A 38 -16.10 -10.98 -4.73
CA VAL A 38 -15.04 -11.57 -3.91
C VAL A 38 -13.71 -10.88 -4.19
N ARG A 39 -13.40 -10.58 -5.45
CA ARG A 39 -12.18 -9.85 -5.84
C ARG A 39 -12.17 -8.43 -5.29
N GLU A 40 -13.28 -7.72 -5.34
CA GLU A 40 -13.43 -6.37 -4.78
C GLU A 40 -13.26 -6.39 -3.25
N VAL A 41 -13.92 -7.32 -2.56
CA VAL A 41 -13.80 -7.50 -1.11
C VAL A 41 -12.36 -7.85 -0.72
N LEU A 42 -11.70 -8.73 -1.49
CA LEU A 42 -10.30 -9.07 -1.27
C LEU A 42 -9.36 -7.90 -1.56
N ALA A 43 -9.60 -7.10 -2.61
CA ALA A 43 -8.79 -5.91 -2.92
C ALA A 43 -8.93 -4.83 -1.84
N GLN A 44 -10.13 -4.64 -1.30
CA GLN A 44 -10.34 -3.73 -0.17
C GLN A 44 -9.63 -4.22 1.10
N LYS A 45 -9.62 -5.53 1.34
CA LYS A 45 -9.01 -6.13 2.54
C LYS A 45 -7.48 -6.30 2.43
N PHE A 46 -6.99 -6.47 1.21
CA PHE A 46 -5.58 -6.68 0.88
C PHE A 46 -5.19 -5.80 -0.32
N PRO A 47 -5.05 -4.48 -0.10
CA PRO A 47 -4.68 -3.57 -1.17
C PRO A 47 -3.32 -3.97 -1.75
N SER A 48 -3.20 -3.89 -3.07
CA SER A 48 -1.94 -4.11 -3.76
C SER A 48 -0.87 -3.12 -3.30
N GLU A 49 0.40 -3.49 -3.41
CA GLU A 49 1.51 -2.58 -3.09
C GLU A 49 1.46 -1.29 -3.92
N ALA A 50 0.95 -1.35 -5.15
CA ALA A 50 0.73 -0.17 -5.98
C ALA A 50 -0.32 0.77 -5.38
N GLU A 51 -1.47 0.24 -4.94
CA GLU A 51 -2.52 1.04 -4.30
C GLU A 51 -2.05 1.64 -2.97
N LYS A 52 -1.29 0.88 -2.17
CA LYS A 52 -0.68 1.41 -0.95
C LYS A 52 0.25 2.58 -1.27
N ARG A 53 1.12 2.46 -2.28
CA ARG A 53 1.98 3.57 -2.73
C ARG A 53 1.18 4.79 -3.18
N GLN A 54 0.09 4.58 -3.93
CA GLN A 54 -0.80 5.67 -4.35
C GLN A 54 -1.42 6.40 -3.15
N ARG A 55 -1.86 5.66 -2.12
CA ARG A 55 -2.39 6.27 -0.87
C ARG A 55 -1.34 7.09 -0.14
N ILE A 56 -0.11 6.58 -0.03
CA ILE A 56 1.01 7.32 0.56
C ILE A 56 1.29 8.60 -0.24
N ALA A 57 1.38 8.51 -1.56
CA ALA A 57 1.62 9.66 -2.41
C ALA A 57 0.52 10.71 -2.30
N LEU A 58 -0.75 10.28 -2.30
CA LEU A 58 -1.89 11.19 -2.13
C LEU A 58 -1.79 11.93 -0.81
N TRP A 59 -1.53 11.20 0.28
CA TRP A 59 -1.38 11.80 1.59
C TRP A 59 -0.25 12.84 1.62
N VAL A 60 0.89 12.56 0.99
CA VAL A 60 2.01 13.52 0.89
C VAL A 60 1.61 14.78 0.12
N VAL A 61 0.94 14.65 -1.04
CA VAL A 61 0.47 15.82 -1.80
C VAL A 61 -0.52 16.67 -0.99
N GLN A 62 -1.33 16.03 -0.15
CA GLN A 62 -2.34 16.70 0.66
C GLN A 62 -1.76 17.41 1.89
N HIS A 63 -0.57 17.02 2.35
CA HIS A 63 -0.01 17.46 3.63
C HIS A 63 1.36 18.11 3.52
N PHE A 64 1.92 18.27 2.30
CA PHE A 64 3.21 18.92 2.11
C PHE A 64 3.14 20.00 1.03
N GLU A 65 3.86 21.09 1.30
CA GLU A 65 4.05 22.20 0.38
C GLU A 65 5.51 22.65 0.38
N GLY A 66 5.96 23.21 -0.74
CA GLY A 66 7.33 23.63 -0.94
C GLY A 66 7.43 24.68 -2.04
N PRO A 67 8.65 25.16 -2.35
CA PRO A 67 8.86 26.25 -3.30
C PRO A 67 8.49 25.87 -4.74
N GLU A 68 8.54 24.58 -5.08
CA GLU A 68 8.13 24.06 -6.37
C GLU A 68 6.93 23.12 -6.24
N PRO A 69 6.03 23.07 -7.24
CA PRO A 69 4.97 22.08 -7.27
C PRO A 69 5.50 20.65 -7.17
N ILE A 70 4.77 19.78 -6.46
CA ILE A 70 5.07 18.35 -6.40
C ILE A 70 4.74 17.74 -7.77
N LYS A 71 5.76 17.25 -8.48
CA LYS A 71 5.66 16.61 -9.79
C LYS A 71 5.96 15.12 -9.73
N THR A 72 6.76 14.68 -8.77
CA THR A 72 7.10 13.27 -8.59
C THR A 72 7.12 12.92 -7.11
N ILE A 73 6.55 11.77 -6.77
CA ILE A 73 6.67 11.14 -5.46
C ILE A 73 7.23 9.74 -5.65
N GLU A 74 8.36 9.47 -5.00
CA GLU A 74 8.96 8.14 -4.97
C GLU A 74 8.73 7.55 -3.57
N VAL A 75 7.97 6.46 -3.50
CA VAL A 75 7.61 5.77 -2.26
C VAL A 75 8.45 4.51 -2.13
N GLY A 76 9.18 4.38 -1.03
CA GLY A 76 10.03 3.23 -0.71
C GLY A 76 9.23 1.99 -0.32
N LYS A 77 9.96 0.94 0.10
CA LYS A 77 9.36 -0.28 0.65
C LYS A 77 8.70 0.02 2.01
N PHE A 78 7.63 -0.70 2.30
CA PHE A 78 6.98 -0.68 3.61
C PHE A 78 7.85 -1.48 4.59
N GLU A 79 8.38 -0.80 5.60
CA GLU A 79 9.25 -1.38 6.61
C GLU A 79 8.47 -1.64 7.90
N SER A 80 8.81 -2.74 8.58
CA SER A 80 8.26 -3.10 9.88
C SER A 80 9.41 -3.22 10.87
N TYR A 81 9.32 -2.51 11.98
CA TYR A 81 10.37 -2.44 12.99
C TYR A 81 10.00 -3.29 14.21
N GLY A 82 11.01 -3.82 14.91
CA GLY A 82 10.84 -4.66 16.10
C GLY A 82 10.38 -6.10 15.80
N PHE A 83 10.45 -6.96 16.82
CA PHE A 83 10.02 -8.37 16.69
C PHE A 83 8.52 -8.41 16.39
N LEU A 84 8.14 -9.04 15.27
CA LEU A 84 6.76 -9.11 14.76
C LEU A 84 6.07 -7.74 14.54
N GLY A 85 6.83 -6.66 14.29
CA GLY A 85 6.27 -5.34 14.02
C GLY A 85 5.85 -4.52 15.25
N THR A 86 6.30 -4.93 16.44
CA THR A 86 6.07 -4.22 17.70
C THR A 86 6.66 -2.80 17.74
N GLY A 87 7.70 -2.54 16.96
CA GLY A 87 8.31 -1.21 16.80
C GLY A 87 7.57 -0.29 15.83
N GLY A 88 6.45 -0.75 15.27
CA GLY A 88 5.65 -0.01 14.32
C GLY A 88 6.07 -0.24 12.87
N ARG A 89 5.45 0.51 11.97
CA ARG A 89 5.69 0.42 10.53
C ARG A 89 6.02 1.79 9.97
N GLY A 90 6.80 1.82 8.91
CA GLY A 90 7.18 3.06 8.25
C GLY A 90 7.39 2.90 6.75
N VAL A 91 7.47 4.04 6.06
CA VAL A 91 7.80 4.09 4.63
C VAL A 91 8.60 5.35 4.35
N SER A 92 9.66 5.22 3.56
CA SER A 92 10.45 6.37 3.14
C SER A 92 9.87 6.96 1.85
N VAL A 93 9.83 8.27 1.74
CA VAL A 93 9.31 9.00 0.58
C VAL A 93 10.32 10.05 0.14
N ARG A 94 10.48 10.21 -1.18
CA ARG A 94 11.27 11.30 -1.79
C ARG A 94 10.40 12.13 -2.73
N ILE A 95 10.44 13.45 -2.56
CA ILE A 95 9.68 14.41 -3.36
C ILE A 95 10.57 14.99 -4.46
N ASN A 96 10.03 15.09 -5.68
CA ASN A 96 10.68 15.70 -6.85
C ASN A 96 12.08 15.17 -7.18
N LYS A 97 12.39 13.92 -6.79
CA LYS A 97 13.69 13.27 -6.98
C LYS A 97 14.86 14.03 -6.34
N LYS A 98 14.60 15.03 -5.50
CA LYS A 98 15.63 15.81 -4.80
C LYS A 98 16.12 15.00 -3.60
N GLU A 99 17.42 14.82 -3.48
CA GLU A 99 18.06 13.96 -2.47
C GLU A 99 17.61 14.30 -1.04
N TYR A 100 17.63 15.59 -0.69
CA TYR A 100 17.29 16.06 0.65
C TYR A 100 15.79 16.22 0.90
N ASN A 101 14.95 16.08 -0.13
CA ASN A 101 13.49 16.09 0.02
C ASN A 101 12.98 14.67 0.33
N THR A 102 13.68 14.02 1.25
CA THR A 102 13.40 12.70 1.77
C THR A 102 12.74 12.82 3.14
N MET A 103 11.76 11.95 3.39
CA MET A 103 11.12 11.81 4.70
C MET A 103 10.77 10.35 4.99
N SER A 104 10.83 9.93 6.25
CA SER A 104 10.31 8.63 6.69
C SER A 104 8.97 8.83 7.38
N LEU A 105 7.88 8.27 6.85
CA LEU A 105 6.54 8.35 7.42
C LEU A 105 6.27 7.15 8.34
N GLN A 106 5.80 7.40 9.56
CA GLN A 106 5.23 6.35 10.41
C GLN A 106 3.81 5.98 9.96
N LEU A 107 3.51 4.68 9.95
CA LEU A 107 2.25 4.13 9.47
C LEU A 107 1.44 3.47 10.58
N VAL A 108 0.14 3.77 10.62
CA VAL A 108 -0.88 3.05 11.38
C VAL A 108 -1.88 2.48 10.38
N LYS A 109 -2.08 1.16 10.37
CA LYS A 109 -2.95 0.48 9.39
C LYS A 109 -2.70 0.94 7.93
N ASP A 110 -1.42 1.05 7.55
CA ASP A 110 -0.94 1.43 6.21
C ASP A 110 -1.29 2.86 5.79
N SER A 111 -1.72 3.69 6.75
CA SER A 111 -1.97 5.12 6.56
C SER A 111 -0.93 5.93 7.34
N PRO A 112 -0.39 7.02 6.79
CA PRO A 112 0.52 7.89 7.52
C PRO A 112 -0.13 8.50 8.76
N ASN A 113 0.58 8.50 9.89
CA ASN A 113 0.07 8.96 11.19
C ASN A 113 1.00 9.95 11.92
N GLY A 114 1.83 10.71 11.19
CA GLY A 114 2.45 11.92 11.78
C GLY A 114 3.85 11.81 12.39
N GLY A 115 4.56 10.68 12.29
CA GLY A 115 5.99 10.62 12.65
C GLY A 115 6.85 10.79 11.40
N PHE A 116 7.57 11.92 11.26
CA PHE A 116 8.41 12.20 10.09
C PHE A 116 9.87 12.45 10.44
N GLY A 117 10.76 11.59 9.96
CA GLY A 117 12.20 11.90 9.92
C GLY A 117 12.48 12.76 8.69
N ILE A 118 12.68 14.07 8.87
CA ILE A 118 12.91 15.03 7.78
C ILE A 118 14.37 15.49 7.79
N HIS A 119 15.03 15.46 6.64
CA HIS A 119 16.37 16.02 6.50
C HIS A 119 16.37 17.54 6.71
N LYS A 120 17.39 18.12 7.34
CA LYS A 120 17.44 19.57 7.63
C LYS A 120 17.35 20.47 6.38
N ALA A 121 17.83 19.97 5.26
CA ALA A 121 17.79 20.66 3.96
C ALA A 121 16.54 20.31 3.13
N ASN A 122 15.52 19.70 3.73
CA ASN A 122 14.26 19.45 3.04
C ASN A 122 13.53 20.77 2.82
N GLU A 123 13.17 21.03 1.56
CA GLU A 123 12.48 22.26 1.12
C GLU A 123 10.96 22.17 1.30
N PHE A 124 10.43 20.98 1.60
CA PHE A 124 9.01 20.73 1.79
C PHE A 124 8.66 20.68 3.27
N HIS A 125 7.60 21.40 3.61
CA HIS A 125 7.11 21.53 4.97
C HIS A 125 5.73 20.91 5.09
N PHE A 126 5.43 20.41 6.28
CA PHE A 126 4.11 19.90 6.58
C PHE A 126 3.12 21.07 6.60
N GLU A 127 2.04 20.93 5.84
CA GLU A 127 0.96 21.89 5.71
C GLU A 127 -0.36 21.21 6.09
N LYS A 128 -1.37 22.01 6.46
CA LYS A 128 -2.68 21.45 6.78
C LYS A 128 -3.25 20.70 5.57
N GLN A 129 -3.96 19.60 5.86
CA GLN A 129 -4.67 18.82 4.86
C GLN A 129 -5.48 19.70 3.91
N ASN A 130 -5.24 19.52 2.62
CA ASN A 130 -5.93 20.21 1.53
C ASN A 130 -6.57 19.20 0.56
N ASP A 131 -7.35 19.70 -0.40
CA ASP A 131 -8.09 18.90 -1.38
C ASP A 131 -7.27 18.56 -2.64
N LYS A 132 -5.94 18.64 -2.57
CA LYS A 132 -5.08 18.29 -3.71
C LYS A 132 -5.21 16.78 -4.02
N ASN A 133 -5.01 16.45 -5.29
CA ASN A 133 -5.04 15.09 -5.81
C ASN A 133 -3.76 14.78 -6.59
N LEU A 134 -3.63 13.55 -7.09
CA LEU A 134 -2.43 13.09 -7.80
C LEU A 134 -2.38 13.47 -9.29
N LYS A 135 -3.25 14.36 -9.78
CA LYS A 135 -3.28 14.75 -11.19
C LYS A 135 -1.97 15.45 -11.58
N GLY A 136 -1.25 14.87 -12.54
CA GLY A 136 0.04 15.40 -12.99
C GLY A 136 1.21 15.05 -12.05
N VAL A 137 0.99 14.22 -11.03
CA VAL A 137 2.02 13.72 -10.12
C VAL A 137 2.42 12.31 -10.53
N GLU A 138 3.69 12.13 -10.86
CA GLU A 138 4.26 10.81 -11.16
C GLU A 138 4.56 10.06 -9.85
N VAL A 139 3.93 8.90 -9.65
CA VAL A 139 4.16 8.05 -8.46
C VAL A 139 5.02 6.85 -8.82
N LYS A 140 6.16 6.69 -8.14
CA LYS A 140 7.16 5.65 -8.41
C LYS A 140 7.55 4.87 -7.15
N LEU A 141 8.03 3.64 -7.35
CA LEU A 141 8.72 2.91 -6.29
C LEU A 141 10.13 3.48 -6.15
N TRP A 142 10.50 3.88 -4.93
CA TRP A 142 11.84 4.37 -4.61
C TRP A 142 12.72 3.21 -4.13
N ARG A 143 13.93 3.11 -4.69
CA ARG A 143 14.88 2.03 -4.42
C ARG A 143 14.25 0.65 -4.64
N SER A 144 14.07 0.29 -5.90
CA SER A 144 13.77 -1.08 -6.28
C SER A 144 15.05 -1.88 -6.52
N ASP A 145 16.07 -1.76 -5.68
CA ASP A 145 17.34 -2.44 -5.94
C ASP A 145 17.76 -3.34 -4.79
N ASN A 146 18.28 -4.49 -5.23
CA ASN A 146 18.60 -5.69 -4.49
C ASN A 146 19.68 -5.48 -3.43
N GLY A 147 19.41 -6.07 -2.27
CA GLY A 147 20.37 -6.59 -1.30
C GLY A 147 19.71 -7.82 -0.68
#